data_AF-A0A645IAP2-F1
#
_entry.id   AF-A0A645IAP2-F1
#
_cell.length_a   1.000
_cell.length_b   1.000
_cell.length_c   1.000
_cell.angle_alpha   90.00
_cell.angle_beta   90.00
_cell.angle_gamma   90.00
#
_symmetry.space_group_name_H-M   'P 1'
#
loop_
_entity.id
_entity.type
_entity.pdbx_description
1 polymer ?
#
loop_
_entity_poly.entity_id
_entity_poly.type
_entity_poly.pdbx_seq_one_letter_code
_entity_poly.pdbx_strand_id
1 'polypeptide(L)' 'MLMFFFINGMIVPGSTYWNMVIGSHIKGSAMEDTEGINTVTTFTENLCNLIKKIN' A
#
# COMPACT_ATOMS: atom_id res chain seq x y z
N MET A 1 15.65 -7.14 1.63
CA MET A 1 14.72 -7.81 0.70
C MET A 1 14.33 -6.95 -0.50
N LEU A 2 14.19 -5.62 -0.35
CA LEU A 2 13.88 -4.73 -1.49
C LEU A 2 14.85 -4.81 -2.68
N MET A 3 16.15 -5.01 -2.43
CA MET A 3 17.14 -5.18 -3.51
C MET A 3 16.83 -6.37 -4.43
N PHE A 4 16.17 -7.44 -3.96
CA PHE A 4 15.78 -8.56 -4.82
C PHE A 4 14.82 -8.14 -5.93
N PHE A 5 13.82 -7.31 -5.61
CA PHE A 5 12.86 -6.82 -6.60
C PHE A 5 13.52 -5.91 -7.63
N PHE A 6 14.45 -5.05 -7.18
CA PHE A 6 15.16 -4.14 -8.08
C PHE A 6 16.14 -4.85 -9.01
N ILE A 7 16.83 -5.90 -8.54
CA ILE A 7 17.70 -6.74 -9.39
C ILE A 7 16.88 -7.40 -10.51
N ASN A 8 15.62 -7.75 -10.26
CA ASN A 8 14.70 -8.31 -11.27
C ASN A 8 14.02 -7.24 -12.15
N GLY A 9 14.41 -5.96 -12.05
CA GLY A 9 13.83 -4.88 -12.85
C GLY A 9 12.40 -4.51 -12.47
N MET A 10 11.95 -4.87 -11.27
CA MET A 10 10.59 -4.55 -10.81
C MET A 10 10.52 -3.12 -10.25
N ILE A 11 9.43 -2.41 -10.58
CA ILE A 11 9.10 -1.12 -9.97
C ILE A 11 8.18 -1.38 -8.77
N VAL A 12 8.58 -0.92 -7.59
CA VAL A 12 7.80 -1.08 -6.34
C VAL A 12 7.28 0.30 -5.93
N PRO A 13 5.97 0.59 -6.06
CA PRO A 13 5.41 1.93 -5.80
C PRO A 13 5.48 2.33 -4.31
N GLY A 14 5.55 1.35 -3.41
CA GLY A 14 5.75 1.58 -1.97
C GLY A 14 4.57 2.26 -1.26
N SER A 15 4.68 2.33 0.05
CA SER A 15 3.66 2.83 0.99
C SER A 15 4.34 3.26 2.29
N THR A 16 3.55 3.78 3.24
CA THR A 16 4.05 4.19 4.57
C THR A 16 4.27 3.00 5.51
N TYR A 17 3.52 1.91 5.35
CA TYR A 17 3.63 0.67 6.12
C TYR A 17 3.02 -0.52 5.35
N TRP A 18 2.71 -1.63 6.03
CA TRP A 18 2.00 -2.75 5.41
C TRP A 18 0.65 -2.31 4.84
N ASN A 19 0.40 -2.61 3.56
CA ASN A 19 -0.83 -2.24 2.83
C ASN A 19 -2.02 -3.08 3.26
N MET A 20 -2.39 -2.99 4.52
CA MET A 20 -3.46 -3.75 5.14
C MET A 20 -4.17 -2.89 6.16
N VAL A 21 -5.44 -3.22 6.40
CA VAL A 21 -6.27 -2.62 7.44
C VAL A 21 -6.65 -3.74 8.41
N ILE A 22 -6.49 -3.53 9.71
CA ILE A 22 -6.68 -4.55 10.73
C ILE A 22 -7.91 -4.23 11.58
N GLY A 23 -8.84 -5.18 11.65
CA GLY A 23 -9.99 -5.13 12.56
C GLY A 23 -9.84 -6.06 13.75
N SER A 24 -10.60 -5.78 14.80
CA SER A 24 -10.83 -6.70 15.91
C SER A 24 -11.88 -7.77 15.53
N HIS A 25 -12.28 -8.58 16.52
CA HIS A 25 -13.38 -9.55 16.37
C HIS A 25 -14.75 -8.90 16.10
N ILE A 26 -14.90 -7.59 16.34
CA ILE A 26 -16.14 -6.85 16.08
C ILE A 26 -16.23 -6.54 14.58
N LYS A 27 -17.35 -6.96 13.96
CA LYS A 27 -17.64 -6.66 12.55
C LYS A 27 -17.58 -5.16 12.30
N GLY A 28 -16.79 -4.74 11.32
CA GLY A 28 -16.66 -3.34 10.90
C GLY A 28 -15.56 -2.55 11.61
N SER A 29 -14.96 -3.09 12.69
CA SER A 29 -13.90 -2.39 13.43
C SER A 29 -12.63 -2.08 12.61
N ALA A 30 -12.41 -2.77 11.49
CA ALA A 30 -11.33 -2.42 10.55
C ALA A 30 -11.48 -0.99 9.98
N MET A 31 -12.70 -0.45 9.88
CA MET A 31 -12.91 0.92 9.41
C MET A 31 -12.40 1.98 10.39
N GLU A 32 -12.12 1.59 11.63
CA GLU A 32 -11.58 2.47 12.66
C GLU A 32 -10.04 2.53 12.63
N ASP A 33 -9.39 1.60 11.90
CA ASP A 33 -7.95 1.57 11.68
C ASP A 33 -7.52 2.67 10.69
N THR A 34 -7.40 3.87 11.24
CA THR A 34 -7.05 5.07 10.50
C THR A 34 -5.64 4.99 9.90
N GLU A 35 -4.69 4.32 10.58
CA GLU A 35 -3.32 4.15 10.09
C GLU A 35 -3.28 3.22 8.87
N GLY A 36 -3.95 2.08 8.94
CA GLY A 36 -4.06 1.14 7.83
C GLY A 36 -4.75 1.76 6.62
N ILE A 37 -5.85 2.49 6.84
CA ILE A 37 -6.57 3.20 5.77
C ILE A 37 -5.66 4.24 5.09
N ASN A 38 -4.94 5.06 5.88
CA ASN A 38 -4.00 6.03 5.33
C ASN A 38 -2.88 5.35 4.55
N THR A 39 -2.36 4.23 5.06
CA THR A 39 -1.29 3.46 4.39
C THR A 39 -1.74 2.91 3.04
N VAL A 40 -2.92 2.30 2.98
CA VAL A 40 -3.51 1.79 1.72
C VAL A 40 -3.82 2.93 0.74
N THR A 41 -4.25 4.08 1.26
CA THR A 41 -4.50 5.28 0.45
C THR A 41 -3.21 5.78 -0.20
N THR A 42 -2.14 5.97 0.57
CA THR A 42 -0.84 6.40 0.04
C THR A 42 -0.28 5.41 -0.98
N PHE A 43 -0.41 4.10 -0.73
CA PHE A 43 -0.03 3.09 -1.71
C PHE A 43 -0.78 3.25 -3.03
N THR A 44 -2.09 3.45 -2.95
CA THR A 44 -2.96 3.59 -4.12
C THR A 44 -2.63 4.87 -4.91
N GLU A 45 -2.31 5.95 -4.23
CA GLU A 45 -1.83 7.20 -4.86
C GLU A 45 -0.52 6.98 -5.61
N ASN A 46 0.46 6.33 -4.98
CA ASN A 46 1.75 6.00 -5.60
C ASN A 46 1.55 5.10 -6.83
N LEU A 47 0.69 4.09 -6.72
CA LEU A 47 0.35 3.19 -7.82
C LEU A 47 -0.33 3.94 -8.98
N CYS A 48 -1.32 4.78 -8.70
CA CYS A 48 -1.99 5.59 -9.72
C CYS A 48 -1.01 6.53 -10.43
N ASN A 49 -0.12 7.18 -9.68
CA ASN A 49 0.91 8.05 -10.24
C ASN A 49 1.89 7.28 -11.13
N LEU A 50 2.23 6.05 -10.76
CA LEU A 50 3.06 5.17 -11.60
C LEU A 50 2.34 4.80 -12.89
N ILE A 51 1.09 4.34 -12.81
CA ILE A 51 0.28 3.95 -13.98
C ILE A 51 0.17 5.10 -14.98
N LYS A 52 -0.10 6.32 -14.50
CA LYS A 52 -0.19 7.53 -15.34
C LYS A 52 1.12 7.92 -16.04
N LYS A 53 2.27 7.42 -15.57
CA LYS A 53 3.59 7.71 -16.17
C LYS A 53 3.98 6.67 -17.22
N ILE A 54 3.35 5.50 -17.21
CA ILE A 54 3.67 4.39 -18.12
C ILE A 54 2.59 4.12 -19.17
N ASN A 55 1.38 4.66 -18.98
CA ASN A 55 0.32 4.76 -19.99
C ASN A 55 0.36 6.13 -20.68
#